data_AF-A0A2P8CAJ8-F1
#
_entry.id   AF-A0A2P8CAJ8-F1
#
_cell.length_a   1.000
_cell.length_b   1.000
_cell.length_c   1.000
_cell.angle_alpha   90.00
_cell.angle_beta   90.00
_cell.angle_gamma   90.00
#
_symmetry.space_group_name_H-M   'P 1'
#
loop_
_entity.id
_entity.type
_entity.pdbx_description
1 polymer ?
#
loop_
_entity_poly.entity_id
_entity_poly.type
_entity_poly.pdbx_seq_one_letter_code
_entity_poly.pdbx_strand_id
1 'polypeptide(L)'
;MKERINEFLLSEHLSPAEFADRIGVQRSSVSHVLNGRNNPSASFIQKMIAAFPGLSTRWLLLGEGNMTEQSTRSGSDLFTEPRQPEATTTNHEPVQKKAEGPEITQKPTHEPSVVQSEEPISYASKKEVQDIWDDGPGEIERIVVFYSDKTFKAYKPSK
;
A
#
# COMPACT_ATOMS: atom_id res chain seq x y z
N MET A 1 0.73 -17.74 4.27
CA MET A 1 1.46 -16.44 4.18
C MET A 1 0.65 -15.31 4.78
N LYS A 2 -0.68 -15.24 4.55
CA LYS A 2 -1.55 -14.29 5.26
C LYS A 2 -1.38 -14.34 6.78
N GLU A 3 -1.17 -15.54 7.34
CA GLU A 3 -0.99 -15.77 8.78
C GLU A 3 0.27 -15.06 9.27
N ARG A 4 1.38 -15.22 8.55
CA ARG A 4 2.66 -14.56 8.83
C ARG A 4 2.56 -13.04 8.71
N ILE A 5 1.82 -12.53 7.72
CA ILE A 5 1.59 -11.10 7.61
C ILE A 5 0.77 -10.59 8.81
N ASN A 6 -0.29 -11.31 9.23
CA ASN A 6 -1.05 -10.94 10.42
C ASN A 6 -0.21 -11.00 11.70
N GLU A 7 0.59 -12.04 11.87
CA GLU A 7 1.52 -12.19 13.00
C GLU A 7 2.52 -11.03 13.05
N PHE A 8 3.07 -10.64 11.91
CA PHE A 8 3.93 -9.47 11.81
C PHE A 8 3.22 -8.18 12.22
N LEU A 9 2.00 -7.93 11.72
CA LEU A 9 1.23 -6.73 12.10
C LEU A 9 0.95 -6.68 13.61
N LEU A 10 0.64 -7.83 14.23
CA LEU A 10 0.43 -7.92 15.67
C LEU A 10 1.69 -7.59 16.46
N SER A 11 2.86 -8.09 16.01
CA SER A 11 4.14 -7.84 16.68
C SER A 11 4.60 -6.38 16.59
N GLU A 12 4.31 -5.71 15.47
CA GLU A 12 4.66 -4.30 15.25
C GLU A 12 3.58 -3.34 15.79
N HIS A 13 2.49 -3.87 16.36
CA HIS A 13 1.31 -3.11 16.79
C HIS A 13 0.73 -2.20 15.70
N LEU A 14 0.75 -2.67 14.45
CA LEU A 14 0.26 -1.91 13.30
C LEU A 14 -1.17 -2.30 12.93
N SER A 15 -2.03 -1.30 12.75
CA SER A 15 -3.32 -1.52 12.10
C SER A 15 -3.14 -1.82 10.59
N PRO A 16 -4.08 -2.52 9.95
CA PRO A 16 -4.04 -2.75 8.50
C PRO A 16 -3.96 -1.47 7.65
N ALA A 17 -4.56 -0.38 8.15
CA ALA A 17 -4.53 0.91 7.48
C ALA A 17 -3.14 1.55 7.55
N GLU A 18 -2.53 1.61 8.75
CA GLU A 18 -1.17 2.14 8.93
C GLU A 18 -0.14 1.31 8.17
N PHE A 19 -0.29 -0.01 8.18
CA PHE A 19 0.57 -0.89 7.39
C PHE A 19 0.48 -0.58 5.89
N ALA A 20 -0.73 -0.42 5.35
CA ALA A 20 -0.93 -0.06 3.94
C ALA A 20 -0.26 1.26 3.57
N ASP A 21 -0.45 2.28 4.42
CA ASP A 21 0.10 3.61 4.23
C ASP A 21 1.64 3.55 4.29
N ARG A 22 2.22 2.76 5.22
CA ARG A 22 3.66 2.61 5.41
C ARG A 22 4.37 1.89 4.27
N ILE A 23 3.75 0.86 3.69
CA ILE A 23 4.31 0.16 2.52
C ILE A 23 3.91 0.81 1.19
N GLY A 24 3.10 1.87 1.21
CA GLY A 24 2.67 2.59 0.02
C GLY A 24 1.82 1.74 -0.93
N VAL A 25 0.85 1.00 -0.39
CA VAL A 25 -0.15 0.24 -1.16
C VAL A 25 -1.57 0.66 -0.78
N GLN A 26 -2.54 0.33 -1.63
CA GLN A 26 -3.93 0.64 -1.34
C GLN A 26 -4.43 -0.20 -0.14
N ARG A 27 -5.17 0.43 0.78
CA ARG A 27 -5.76 -0.24 1.96
C ARG A 27 -6.63 -1.45 1.61
N SER A 28 -7.36 -1.36 0.49
CA SER A 28 -8.12 -2.49 -0.06
C SER A 28 -7.19 -3.67 -0.40
N SER A 29 -6.02 -3.45 -0.97
CA SER A 29 -5.04 -4.50 -1.28
C SER A 29 -4.63 -5.26 -0.02
N VAL A 30 -4.35 -4.55 1.09
CA VAL A 30 -4.03 -5.18 2.37
C VAL A 30 -5.22 -6.00 2.87
N SER A 31 -6.43 -5.44 2.85
CA SER A 31 -7.64 -6.16 3.30
C SER A 31 -7.86 -7.47 2.54
N HIS A 32 -7.69 -7.48 1.21
CA HIS A 32 -7.83 -8.71 0.41
C HIS A 32 -6.79 -9.78 0.77
N VAL A 33 -5.55 -9.37 1.08
CA VAL A 33 -4.46 -10.27 1.49
C VAL A 33 -4.73 -10.84 2.89
N LEU A 34 -5.08 -9.99 3.86
CA LEU A 34 -5.32 -10.44 5.24
C LEU A 34 -6.55 -11.35 5.34
N ASN A 35 -7.58 -11.11 4.52
CA ASN A 35 -8.77 -11.96 4.44
C ASN A 35 -8.55 -13.26 3.64
N GLY A 36 -7.37 -13.44 3.04
CA GLY A 36 -7.00 -14.67 2.34
C GLY A 36 -7.76 -14.91 1.03
N ARG A 37 -8.41 -13.89 0.47
CA ARG A 37 -9.05 -14.01 -0.85
C ARG A 37 -8.02 -14.02 -1.97
N ASN A 38 -6.87 -13.35 -1.75
CA ASN A 38 -5.77 -13.24 -2.70
C ASN A 38 -4.41 -13.50 -2.03
N ASN A 39 -3.46 -14.03 -2.80
CA ASN A 39 -2.04 -13.99 -2.41
C ASN A 39 -1.46 -12.58 -2.65
N PRO A 40 -0.52 -12.13 -1.80
CA PRO A 40 0.17 -10.86 -2.05
C PRO A 40 0.98 -10.94 -3.35
N SER A 41 0.96 -9.88 -4.15
CA SER A 41 1.77 -9.78 -5.36
C SER A 41 3.25 -9.66 -5.03
N ALA A 42 4.12 -9.94 -6.01
CA ALA A 42 5.56 -9.72 -5.86
C ALA A 42 5.88 -8.25 -5.49
N SER A 43 5.18 -7.29 -6.11
CA SER A 43 5.35 -5.87 -5.79
C SER A 43 4.94 -5.51 -4.37
N PHE A 44 3.92 -6.17 -3.81
CA PHE A 44 3.49 -6.00 -2.43
C PHE A 44 4.58 -6.49 -1.47
N ILE A 45 5.11 -7.70 -1.72
CA ILE A 45 6.18 -8.29 -0.91
C ILE A 45 7.44 -7.43 -0.95
N GLN A 46 7.85 -6.96 -2.13
CA GLN A 46 9.01 -6.07 -2.29
C GLN A 46 8.85 -4.78 -1.47
N LYS A 47 7.67 -4.15 -1.54
CA LYS A 47 7.36 -2.95 -0.76
C LYS A 47 7.39 -3.21 0.74
N MET A 48 6.88 -4.36 1.18
CA MET A 48 6.93 -4.78 2.58
C MET A 48 8.37 -4.97 3.08
N ILE A 49 9.20 -5.72 2.34
CA ILE A 49 10.61 -5.94 2.71
C ILE A 49 11.39 -4.62 2.72
N ALA A 50 11.14 -3.74 1.74
CA ALA A 50 11.79 -2.43 1.69
C ALA A 50 11.39 -1.51 2.87
N ALA A 51 10.13 -1.54 3.30
CA ALA A 51 9.63 -0.74 4.41
C ALA A 51 10.04 -1.30 5.79
N PHE A 52 10.32 -2.60 5.87
CA PHE A 52 10.66 -3.30 7.10
C PHE A 52 11.96 -4.12 6.91
N PRO A 53 13.13 -3.47 6.88
CA PRO A 53 14.41 -4.15 6.62
C PRO A 53 14.82 -5.16 7.70
N GLY A 54 14.21 -5.10 8.89
CA GLY A 54 14.41 -6.11 9.94
C GLY A 54 13.60 -7.39 9.75
N LEU A 55 12.63 -7.41 8.83
CA LEU A 55 11.79 -8.58 8.57
C LEU A 55 12.56 -9.62 7.75
N SER A 56 12.60 -10.85 8.24
CA SER A 56 13.20 -11.96 7.52
C SER A 56 12.38 -12.31 6.28
N THR A 57 13.04 -12.18 5.13
CA THR A 57 12.46 -12.59 3.85
C THR A 57 12.25 -14.11 3.81
N ARG A 58 13.17 -14.88 4.40
CA ARG A 58 13.06 -16.34 4.48
C ARG A 58 11.83 -16.76 5.28
N TRP A 59 11.63 -16.15 6.44
CA TRP A 59 10.45 -16.42 7.25
C TRP A 59 9.17 -16.00 6.54
N LEU A 60 9.13 -14.81 5.93
CA LEU A 60 7.95 -14.33 5.23
C LEU A 60 7.53 -15.25 4.08
N LEU A 61 8.50 -15.68 3.26
CA LEU A 61 8.25 -16.48 2.06
C LEU A 61 8.06 -17.97 2.36
N LEU A 62 8.98 -18.57 3.12
CA LEU A 62 9.05 -20.02 3.34
C LEU A 62 8.39 -20.44 4.66
N GLY A 63 8.26 -19.53 5.63
CA GLY A 63 7.80 -19.85 6.98
C GLY A 63 8.86 -20.50 7.85
N GLU A 64 10.13 -20.36 7.48
CA GLU A 64 11.26 -20.96 8.17
C GLU A 64 12.06 -19.88 8.92
N GLY A 65 12.55 -20.22 10.12
CA GLY A 65 13.39 -19.33 10.92
C GLY A 65 12.59 -18.35 11.76
N ASN A 66 13.23 -17.24 12.14
CA ASN A 66 12.63 -16.19 12.97
C ASN A 66 12.05 -15.08 12.09
N MET A 67 10.98 -14.44 12.57
CA MET A 67 10.34 -13.32 11.88
C MET A 67 11.29 -12.13 11.67
N THR A 68 12.10 -11.79 12.67
CA THR A 68 13.06 -10.69 12.58
C THR A 68 14.46 -11.25 12.33
N GLU A 69 15.17 -10.71 11.35
CA GLU A 69 16.61 -10.95 11.19
C GLU A 69 17.29 -10.30 12.39
N GLN A 70 17.74 -11.11 13.36
CA GLN A 70 18.69 -10.61 14.34
C GLN A 70 19.92 -10.20 13.56
N SER A 71 20.09 -8.89 13.38
CA SER A 71 21.37 -8.33 12.97
C SER A 71 22.35 -8.62 14.11
N THR A 72 22.87 -9.85 14.17
CA THR A 72 24.22 -10.08 14.63
C THR A 72 25.10 -9.37 13.61
N ARG A 73 25.20 -8.05 13.77
CA ARG A 73 26.46 -7.36 13.56
C ARG A 73 27.43 -7.98 14.57
N SER A 74 27.80 -9.25 14.38
CA SER A 74 29.18 -9.65 14.58
C SER A 74 29.95 -8.84 13.55
N GLY A 75 30.22 -7.58 13.92
CA GLY A 75 31.46 -6.93 13.58
C GLY A 75 32.54 -7.83 14.15
N SER A 76 32.82 -8.91 13.42
CA SER A 76 34.15 -9.46 13.41
C SER A 76 34.97 -8.36 12.77
N ASP A 77 35.53 -7.52 13.62
CA ASP A 77 36.74 -6.77 13.35
C ASP A 77 37.82 -7.79 12.94
N LEU A 78 37.71 -8.31 11.71
CA LEU A 78 38.70 -9.19 11.08
C LEU A 78 39.83 -8.37 10.45
N PHE A 79 39.79 -7.04 10.59
CA PHE A 79 40.85 -6.12 10.20
C PHE A 79 41.06 -5.03 11.28
N THR A 80 41.29 -5.42 12.54
CA THR A 80 41.99 -4.54 13.49
C THR A 80 43.48 -4.82 13.39
N GLU A 81 44.11 -4.18 12.40
CA GLU A 81 45.56 -4.01 12.37
C GLU A 81 45.87 -2.69 13.11
N PRO A 82 46.72 -2.68 14.15
CA PRO A 82 47.03 -1.46 14.89
C PRO A 82 47.96 -0.58 14.05
N ARG A 83 47.39 0.35 13.30
CA ARG A 83 48.17 1.40 12.63
C ARG A 83 48.30 2.61 13.55
N GLN A 84 49.51 2.81 14.06
CA GLN A 84 49.91 4.00 14.79
C GLN A 84 49.84 5.27 13.91
N PRO A 85 49.72 6.46 14.53
CA PRO A 85 49.29 7.69 13.86
C PRO A 85 50.49 8.45 13.27
N GLU A 86 50.41 8.82 11.99
CA GLU A 86 51.19 9.94 11.46
C GLU A 86 50.24 10.98 10.87
N ALA A 87 50.22 12.14 11.53
CA ALA A 87 49.61 13.36 11.05
C ALA A 87 50.52 13.99 9.99
N THR A 88 49.96 14.49 8.88
CA THR A 88 50.36 15.78 8.29
C THR A 88 49.22 16.32 7.43
N THR A 89 49.02 17.61 7.63
CA THR A 89 47.91 18.49 7.27
C THR A 89 47.97 18.97 5.81
N THR A 90 46.79 19.38 5.33
CA THR A 90 46.47 20.62 4.59
C THR A 90 46.37 20.61 3.05
N ASN A 91 45.16 21.05 2.64
CA ASN A 91 44.77 21.75 1.42
C ASN A 91 44.87 20.95 0.11
N HIS A 92 43.90 20.99 -0.81
CA HIS A 92 43.25 22.17 -1.38
C HIS A 92 41.82 21.88 -1.87
N GLU A 93 40.89 22.74 -1.49
CA GLU A 93 39.77 23.24 -2.33
C GLU A 93 39.91 24.79 -2.29
N PRO A 94 39.31 25.61 -3.18
CA PRO A 94 38.00 25.43 -3.83
C PRO A 94 37.96 25.95 -5.30
N VAL A 95 36.77 25.93 -5.93
CA VAL A 95 36.21 26.96 -6.86
C VAL A 95 35.05 26.29 -7.64
N GLN A 96 33.80 26.50 -7.21
CA GLN A 96 32.80 27.44 -7.78
C GLN A 96 32.53 27.22 -9.28
N LYS A 97 31.29 27.01 -9.76
CA LYS A 97 30.12 27.92 -9.88
C LYS A 97 29.14 27.16 -10.82
N LYS A 98 27.83 27.36 -10.95
CA LYS A 98 26.88 28.44 -10.69
C LYS A 98 25.46 27.84 -10.88
N ALA A 99 24.50 28.40 -10.15
CA ALA A 99 23.06 28.24 -10.31
C ALA A 99 22.51 28.67 -11.69
N GLU A 100 21.35 28.11 -12.06
CA GLU A 100 20.16 28.82 -12.58
C GLU A 100 19.01 27.82 -12.83
N GLY A 101 17.93 27.92 -12.06
CA GLY A 101 16.56 27.69 -12.57
C GLY A 101 16.02 29.00 -13.17
N PRO A 102 14.73 29.15 -13.51
CA PRO A 102 13.59 28.27 -13.25
C PRO A 102 12.60 28.10 -14.46
N GLU A 103 11.55 27.31 -14.24
CA GLU A 103 10.15 27.57 -14.65
C GLU A 103 9.76 27.71 -16.14
N ILE A 104 9.01 26.72 -16.65
CA ILE A 104 7.82 27.00 -17.47
C ILE A 104 6.63 26.21 -16.92
N THR A 105 5.78 26.94 -16.21
CA THR A 105 4.39 26.67 -15.90
C THR A 105 3.58 26.52 -17.18
N GLN A 106 2.69 25.50 -17.26
CA GLN A 106 1.34 25.64 -17.84
C GLN A 106 0.45 24.42 -17.57
N LYS A 107 -0.43 24.58 -16.59
CA LYS A 107 -1.81 24.07 -16.50
C LYS A 107 -2.66 25.33 -16.19
N PRO A 108 -4.00 25.37 -16.22
CA PRO A 108 -5.05 24.54 -16.86
C PRO A 108 -6.08 25.39 -17.62
N THR A 109 -6.62 24.96 -18.77
CA THR A 109 -7.73 25.67 -19.46
C THR A 109 -8.29 24.71 -20.54
N HIS A 110 -9.56 24.38 -20.75
CA HIS A 110 -10.89 24.79 -20.27
C HIS A 110 -11.84 23.58 -20.50
N GLU A 111 -12.68 23.23 -19.52
CA GLU A 111 -14.09 22.86 -19.77
C GLU A 111 -14.88 24.19 -19.94
N PRO A 112 -16.13 24.24 -20.47
CA PRO A 112 -17.06 23.13 -20.72
C PRO A 112 -17.74 23.18 -22.12
N SER A 113 -18.31 22.06 -22.57
CA SER A 113 -19.47 22.14 -23.47
C SER A 113 -20.45 21.03 -23.20
N VAL A 114 -21.59 21.50 -22.68
CA VAL A 114 -22.90 20.88 -22.61
C VAL A 114 -23.32 20.40 -23.99
N VAL A 115 -23.65 19.12 -24.13
CA VAL A 115 -24.74 18.70 -25.03
C VAL A 115 -25.52 17.58 -24.36
N GLN A 116 -26.74 17.96 -24.00
CA GLN A 116 -27.86 17.11 -23.62
C GLN A 116 -28.39 16.42 -24.88
N SER A 117 -28.52 15.10 -24.85
CA SER A 117 -29.38 14.36 -25.78
C SER A 117 -29.88 13.11 -25.08
N GLU A 118 -31.14 13.18 -24.67
CA GLU A 118 -31.93 12.07 -24.15
C GLU A 118 -32.36 11.18 -25.33
N GLU A 119 -31.98 9.91 -25.32
CA GLU A 119 -32.77 8.86 -25.96
C GLU A 119 -32.77 7.59 -25.09
N PRO A 120 -33.92 6.91 -24.94
CA PRO A 120 -34.06 5.77 -24.06
C PRO A 120 -33.46 4.51 -24.71
N ILE A 121 -32.32 4.05 -24.19
CA ILE A 121 -31.77 2.74 -24.58
C ILE A 121 -32.55 1.66 -23.82
N SER A 122 -33.30 0.88 -24.59
CA SER A 122 -33.95 -0.36 -24.20
C SER A 122 -32.94 -1.36 -23.62
N TYR A 123 -33.09 -1.70 -22.34
CA TYR A 123 -32.31 -2.74 -21.67
C TYR A 123 -33.11 -4.04 -21.63
N ALA A 124 -32.93 -4.89 -22.63
CA ALA A 124 -33.35 -6.29 -22.57
C ALA A 124 -32.13 -7.20 -22.42
N SER A 125 -31.87 -7.65 -21.20
CA SER A 125 -31.40 -9.01 -20.88
C SER A 125 -31.28 -9.19 -19.37
N LYS A 126 -32.31 -9.79 -18.77
CA LYS A 126 -32.25 -10.39 -17.43
C LYS A 126 -31.24 -11.53 -17.48
N LYS A 127 -30.06 -11.35 -16.87
CA LYS A 127 -29.38 -12.48 -16.24
C LYS A 127 -30.07 -12.71 -14.91
N GLU A 128 -30.55 -13.93 -14.73
CA GLU A 128 -31.16 -14.43 -13.50
C GLU A 128 -30.10 -14.35 -12.39
N VAL A 129 -30.26 -13.37 -11.49
CA VAL A 129 -29.50 -13.28 -10.25
C VAL A 129 -30.27 -14.11 -9.25
N GLN A 130 -29.67 -15.20 -8.80
CA GLN A 130 -30.20 -16.02 -7.72
C GLN A 130 -30.17 -15.18 -6.45
N ASP A 131 -31.30 -15.00 -5.77
CA ASP A 131 -31.39 -14.25 -4.51
C ASP A 131 -30.55 -14.96 -3.43
N ILE A 132 -29.50 -14.29 -2.95
CA ILE A 132 -28.56 -14.80 -1.92
C ILE A 132 -28.94 -14.26 -0.52
N TRP A 133 -30.04 -13.52 -0.39
CA TRP A 133 -30.24 -12.65 0.77
C TRP A 133 -31.20 -13.29 1.78
N ASP A 134 -30.65 -13.74 2.91
CA ASP A 134 -31.39 -13.98 4.15
C ASP A 134 -31.22 -12.72 5.02
N ASP A 135 -32.21 -11.81 4.99
CA ASP A 135 -32.15 -10.52 5.69
C ASP A 135 -32.30 -10.64 7.22
N GLY A 136 -32.47 -11.86 7.76
CA GLY A 136 -32.76 -12.06 9.17
C GLY A 136 -34.03 -11.30 9.64
N PRO A 137 -34.36 -11.33 10.92
CA PRO A 137 -35.57 -10.66 11.43
C PRO A 137 -35.38 -9.15 11.72
N GLY A 138 -34.26 -8.56 11.32
CA GLY A 138 -33.88 -7.19 11.71
C GLY A 138 -34.54 -6.12 10.83
N GLU A 139 -34.87 -4.97 11.43
CA GLU A 139 -35.29 -3.80 10.64
C GLU A 139 -34.11 -3.24 9.86
N ILE A 140 -34.32 -2.96 8.56
CA ILE A 140 -33.29 -2.42 7.69
C ILE A 140 -32.99 -0.97 8.09
N GLU A 141 -31.82 -0.72 8.69
CA GLU A 141 -31.39 0.65 9.02
C GLU A 141 -30.98 1.45 7.77
N ARG A 142 -30.34 0.78 6.80
CA ARG A 142 -29.71 1.43 5.64
C ARG A 142 -29.41 0.45 4.52
N ILE A 143 -29.61 0.88 3.27
CA ILE A 143 -29.19 0.15 2.07
C ILE A 143 -28.14 0.99 1.32
N VAL A 144 -27.05 0.36 0.87
CA VAL A 144 -26.03 1.00 0.03
C VAL A 144 -25.90 0.23 -1.28
N VAL A 145 -26.15 0.90 -2.40
CA VAL A 145 -26.05 0.36 -3.75
C VAL A 145 -24.77 0.86 -4.41
N PHE A 146 -23.93 -0.05 -4.88
CA PHE A 146 -22.72 0.26 -5.64
C PHE A 146 -22.95 0.04 -7.13
N TYR A 147 -22.57 1.04 -7.94
CA TYR A 147 -22.66 0.99 -9.39
C TYR A 147 -21.32 0.57 -10.02
N SER A 148 -21.37 0.04 -11.24
CA SER A 148 -20.20 -0.43 -11.97
C SER A 148 -19.20 0.69 -12.32
N ASP A 149 -19.66 1.94 -12.38
CA ASP A 149 -18.86 3.15 -12.57
C ASP A 149 -18.15 3.60 -11.29
N LYS A 150 -18.19 2.79 -10.22
CA LYS A 150 -17.61 3.04 -8.90
C LYS A 150 -18.30 4.16 -8.11
N THR A 151 -19.48 4.60 -8.54
CA THR A 151 -20.34 5.47 -7.73
C THR A 151 -21.18 4.63 -6.76
N PHE A 152 -21.75 5.26 -5.74
CA PHE A 152 -22.68 4.60 -4.82
C PHE A 152 -23.85 5.51 -4.42
N LYS A 153 -24.98 4.91 -4.05
CA LYS A 153 -26.12 5.60 -3.43
C LYS A 153 -26.52 4.91 -2.14
N ALA A 154 -26.80 5.71 -1.11
CA ALA A 154 -27.29 5.23 0.17
C ALA A 154 -28.75 5.62 0.37
N TYR A 155 -29.57 4.68 0.82
CA TYR A 155 -30.97 4.86 1.13
C TYR A 155 -31.20 4.59 2.61
N LYS A 156 -32.05 5.41 3.21
CA LYS A 156 -32.61 5.17 4.55
C LYS A 156 -34.11 4.96 4.36
N PRO A 157 -34.74 4.01 5.07
CA PRO A 157 -36.19 3.90 5.06
C PRO A 157 -36.80 5.24 5.51
N SER A 158 -37.79 5.72 4.78
CA SER A 158 -38.63 6.83 5.24
C SER A 158 -39.35 6.41 6.52
N LYS A 159 -39.31 7.27 7.53
CA LYS A 159 -40.06 7.10 8.79
C LYS A 159 -41.56 7.10 8.55
#